data_AF-A0AA89CSY7-F1
#
_entry.id   AF-A0AA89CSY7-F1
#
_cell.length_a   1.000
_cell.length_b   1.000
_cell.length_c   1.000
_cell.angle_alpha   90.00
_cell.angle_beta   90.00
_cell.angle_gamma   90.00
#
_symmetry.space_group_name_H-M   'P 1'
#
loop_
_entity.id
_entity.type
_entity.pdbx_description
1 polymer ?
#
loop_
_entity_poly.entity_id
_entity_poly.type
_entity_poly.pdbx_seq_one_letter_code
_entity_poly.pdbx_strand_id
1 'polypeptide(L)'
;MTFELIVRGNEWGVQLDVKKFPLFCLSCRNYLSEMYEHTGSRYGQVGSVKCDCGEDLILTDSDNIVEYINIHIRKLKTVLDFKDLFKMRKADFEKLKSDYGYDIYEKNLNKRLELDKLIADIEKHNGETISPIDTEFPATIEIQKWMRLMEK
;
A
#
# COMPACT_ATOMS: atom_id res chain seq x y z
N MET A 1 1.17 13.11 -1.66
CA MET A 1 0.43 12.15 -2.50
C MET A 1 1.24 10.86 -2.59
N THR A 2 0.95 9.92 -1.69
CA THR A 2 1.81 8.75 -1.41
C THR A 2 1.18 7.45 -1.88
N PHE A 3 -0.15 7.43 -1.96
CA PHE A 3 -0.97 6.23 -2.14
C PHE A 3 -2.31 6.62 -2.77
N GLU A 4 -2.53 6.25 -4.03
CA GLU A 4 -3.80 6.51 -4.73
C GLU A 4 -4.63 5.22 -4.83
N LEU A 5 -5.94 5.35 -4.64
CA LEU A 5 -6.93 4.29 -4.77
C LEU A 5 -7.86 4.62 -5.95
N ILE A 6 -8.00 3.69 -6.88
CA ILE A 6 -8.90 3.80 -8.02
C ILE A 6 -10.06 2.82 -7.83
N VAL A 7 -11.23 3.34 -7.51
CA VAL A 7 -12.41 2.52 -7.16
C VAL A 7 -13.17 2.18 -8.44
N ARG A 8 -13.14 0.92 -8.87
CA ARG A 8 -13.72 0.45 -10.15
C ARG A 8 -15.05 -0.29 -9.99
N GLY A 9 -15.57 -0.39 -8.77
CA GLY A 9 -16.82 -1.10 -8.45
C GLY A 9 -16.62 -2.57 -8.05
N ASN A 10 -17.69 -3.27 -7.70
CA ASN A 10 -17.63 -4.61 -7.09
C ASN A 10 -17.01 -5.70 -7.98
N GLU A 11 -17.07 -5.54 -9.30
CA GLU A 11 -16.51 -6.50 -10.27
C GLU A 11 -14.99 -6.37 -10.41
N TRP A 12 -14.46 -5.16 -10.26
CA TRP A 12 -13.06 -4.82 -10.55
C TRP A 12 -12.26 -4.45 -9.28
N GLY A 13 -12.95 -4.20 -8.18
CA GLY A 13 -12.39 -3.86 -6.89
C GLY A 13 -11.77 -2.46 -6.84
N VAL A 14 -10.81 -2.31 -5.93
CA VAL A 14 -10.00 -1.09 -5.80
C VAL A 14 -8.62 -1.41 -6.35
N GLN A 15 -8.14 -0.63 -7.32
CA GLN A 15 -6.76 -0.70 -7.79
C GLN A 15 -5.90 0.29 -7.00
N LEU A 16 -4.66 -0.08 -6.75
CA LEU A 16 -3.73 0.73 -5.98
C LEU A 16 -2.67 1.31 -6.91
N ASP A 17 -2.33 2.57 -6.71
CA ASP A 17 -1.19 3.20 -7.38
C ASP A 17 -0.28 3.78 -6.29
N VAL A 18 0.76 3.02 -5.94
CA VAL A 18 1.58 3.26 -4.74
C VAL A 18 2.93 3.86 -5.13
N LYS A 19 3.22 5.06 -4.60
CA LYS A 19 4.47 5.79 -4.88
C LYS A 19 5.50 5.67 -3.78
N LYS A 20 5.09 5.42 -2.53
CA LYS A 20 6.04 5.11 -1.45
C LYS A 20 5.63 3.85 -0.71
N PHE A 21 6.58 2.96 -0.50
CA PHE A 21 6.33 1.66 0.14
C PHE A 21 7.59 1.16 0.86
N PRO A 22 7.43 0.34 1.91
CA PRO A 22 8.57 -0.32 2.52
C PRO A 22 9.14 -1.37 1.57
N LEU A 23 10.43 -1.67 1.67
CA LEU A 23 11.07 -2.73 0.90
C LEU A 23 11.55 -3.84 1.81
N PHE A 24 11.24 -5.08 1.46
CA PHE A 24 11.69 -6.26 2.20
C PHE A 24 12.93 -6.88 1.56
N CYS A 25 13.96 -7.11 2.35
CA CYS A 25 15.18 -7.76 1.91
C CYS A 25 15.17 -9.25 2.31
N LEU A 26 15.18 -10.15 1.33
CA LEU A 26 15.25 -11.60 1.58
C LEU A 26 16.56 -12.05 2.23
N SER A 27 17.64 -11.27 2.07
CA SER A 27 18.97 -11.63 2.59
C SER A 27 19.01 -11.52 4.13
N CYS A 28 18.62 -10.36 4.68
CA CYS A 28 18.55 -10.15 6.12
C CYS A 28 17.17 -10.45 6.73
N ARG A 29 16.17 -10.76 5.90
CA ARG A 29 14.78 -11.01 6.28
C ARG A 29 14.17 -9.87 7.09
N ASN A 30 14.48 -8.65 6.70
CA ASN A 30 13.97 -7.45 7.34
C ASN A 30 13.56 -6.40 6.30
N TYR A 31 12.71 -5.47 6.71
CA TYR A 31 12.45 -4.28 5.93
C TYR A 31 13.65 -3.32 5.99
N LEU A 32 13.87 -2.56 4.93
CA LEU A 32 14.80 -1.42 4.96
C LEU A 32 14.31 -0.41 6.01
N SER A 33 15.23 0.35 6.61
CA SER A 33 14.87 1.33 7.64
C SER A 33 14.00 2.48 7.13
N GLU A 34 14.15 2.84 5.86
CA GLU A 34 13.40 3.92 5.21
C GLU A 34 12.43 3.37 4.15
N MET A 35 11.35 4.12 3.92
CA MET A 35 10.44 3.83 2.80
C MET A 35 11.11 4.19 1.48
N TYR A 36 10.91 3.34 0.48
CA TYR A 36 11.34 3.60 -0.88
C TYR A 36 10.35 4.51 -1.60
N GLU A 37 10.85 5.46 -2.39
CA GLU A 37 10.06 6.32 -3.27
C GLU A 37 10.23 5.89 -4.72
N HIS A 38 9.13 5.50 -5.35
CA HIS A 38 9.06 5.09 -6.74
C HIS A 38 9.05 6.32 -7.65
N THR A 39 10.07 6.43 -8.49
CA THR A 39 10.28 7.59 -9.38
C THR A 39 9.92 7.30 -10.84
N GLY A 40 9.22 6.19 -11.09
CA GLY A 40 8.91 5.68 -12.42
C GLY A 40 9.73 4.43 -12.77
N SER A 41 9.32 3.78 -13.85
CA SER A 41 10.02 2.64 -14.41
C SER A 41 10.10 2.75 -15.93
N ARG A 42 10.95 1.93 -16.54
CA ARG A 42 11.10 1.87 -18.01
C ARG A 42 11.05 0.43 -18.45
N TYR A 43 9.99 0.05 -19.15
CA TYR A 43 9.75 -1.35 -19.53
C TYR A 43 9.70 -2.26 -18.30
N GLY A 44 9.09 -1.77 -17.21
CA GLY A 44 9.01 -2.46 -15.92
C GLY A 44 10.31 -2.46 -15.10
N GLN A 45 11.41 -1.88 -15.58
CA GLN A 45 12.65 -1.74 -14.81
C GLN A 45 12.60 -0.47 -13.97
N VAL A 46 12.60 -0.61 -12.65
CA VAL A 46 12.55 0.54 -11.71
C VAL A 46 13.96 1.00 -11.36
N GLY A 47 14.84 0.06 -10.96
CA GLY A 47 16.21 0.37 -10.59
C GLY A 47 16.76 -0.58 -9.53
N SER A 48 17.78 -0.13 -8.80
CA SER A 48 18.36 -0.88 -7.69
C SER A 48 18.50 -0.02 -6.45
N VAL A 49 18.32 -0.63 -5.28
CA VAL A 49 18.52 0.01 -3.97
C VAL A 49 19.38 -0.89 -3.09
N LYS A 50 20.22 -0.28 -2.26
CA LYS A 50 21.05 -1.00 -1.30
C LYS A 50 20.30 -1.17 0.02
N CYS A 51 20.24 -2.39 0.53
CA CYS A 51 19.73 -2.67 1.87
C CYS A 51 20.79 -2.32 2.93
N ASP A 52 20.35 -2.08 4.16
CA ASP A 52 21.21 -1.80 5.33
C ASP A 52 22.19 -2.95 5.62
N CYS A 53 21.85 -4.19 5.22
CA CYS A 53 22.78 -5.33 5.30
C CYS A 53 23.85 -5.36 4.19
N GLY A 54 23.84 -4.37 3.28
CA GLY A 54 24.79 -4.22 2.17
C GLY A 54 24.38 -4.91 0.86
N GLU A 55 23.28 -5.66 0.85
CA GLU A 55 22.79 -6.37 -0.34
C GLU A 55 22.10 -5.42 -1.34
N ASP A 56 22.33 -5.64 -2.63
CA ASP A 56 21.67 -4.87 -3.70
C ASP A 56 20.35 -5.54 -4.11
N LEU A 57 19.26 -4.78 -4.01
CA LEU A 57 17.90 -5.18 -4.38
C LEU A 57 17.59 -4.58 -5.75
N ILE A 58 17.33 -5.43 -6.74
CA ILE A 58 16.91 -5.01 -8.08
C ILE A 58 15.38 -5.03 -8.13
N LEU A 59 14.78 -3.91 -8.52
CA LEU A 59 13.35 -3.65 -8.45
C LEU A 59 12.73 -3.61 -9.85
N THR A 60 11.62 -4.32 -10.03
CA THR A 60 10.81 -4.29 -11.26
C THR A 60 9.32 -4.26 -10.95
N ASP A 61 8.52 -3.62 -11.80
CA ASP A 61 7.08 -3.43 -11.61
C ASP A 61 6.26 -3.74 -12.88
N SER A 62 5.00 -3.31 -12.90
CA SER A 62 4.04 -3.40 -13.99
C SER A 62 4.02 -2.17 -14.93
N ASP A 63 5.02 -1.28 -14.87
CA ASP A 63 5.21 -0.07 -15.68
C ASP A 63 4.21 1.07 -15.41
N ASN A 64 2.90 0.78 -15.40
CA ASN A 64 1.85 1.81 -15.35
C ASN A 64 1.30 2.06 -13.94
N ILE A 65 0.50 1.11 -13.42
CA ILE A 65 -0.13 1.20 -12.11
C ILE A 65 0.64 0.29 -11.18
N VAL A 66 1.19 0.86 -10.10
CA VAL A 66 2.08 0.12 -9.19
C VAL A 66 1.26 -0.53 -8.08
N GLU A 67 0.77 -1.74 -8.34
CA GLU A 67 0.05 -2.58 -7.35
C GLU A 67 0.96 -3.54 -6.60
N TYR A 68 2.18 -3.75 -7.10
CA TYR A 68 3.19 -4.59 -6.49
C TYR A 68 4.60 -4.14 -6.92
N ILE A 69 5.61 -4.64 -6.21
CA ILE A 69 7.01 -4.57 -6.65
C ILE A 69 7.65 -5.96 -6.60
N ASN A 70 8.33 -6.37 -7.67
CA ASN A 70 9.21 -7.53 -7.64
C ASN A 70 10.58 -7.09 -7.11
N ILE A 71 11.12 -7.85 -6.16
CA ILE A 71 12.42 -7.61 -5.56
C ILE A 71 13.30 -8.82 -5.90
N HIS A 72 14.39 -8.56 -6.60
CA HIS A 72 15.38 -9.56 -6.98
C HIS A 72 16.68 -9.34 -6.22
N ILE A 73 17.19 -10.41 -5.60
CA ILE A 73 18.46 -10.43 -4.87
C ILE A 73 19.26 -11.63 -5.36
N ARG A 74 20.31 -11.42 -6.15
CA ARG A 74 21.10 -12.49 -6.78
C ARG A 74 20.19 -13.49 -7.52
N LYS A 75 20.00 -14.69 -6.96
CA LYS A 75 19.14 -15.77 -7.50
C LYS A 75 17.78 -15.87 -6.81
N LEU A 76 17.53 -15.05 -5.79
CA LEU A 76 16.29 -15.00 -5.04
C LEU A 76 15.35 -13.94 -5.63
N LYS A 77 14.06 -14.21 -5.54
CA LYS A 77 13.00 -13.29 -5.94
C LYS A 77 11.89 -13.32 -4.90
N THR A 78 11.33 -12.16 -4.57
CA THR A 78 10.03 -12.05 -3.89
C THR A 78 9.16 -11.01 -4.59
N VAL A 79 7.87 -11.06 -4.34
CA VAL A 79 6.89 -10.08 -4.78
C VAL A 79 6.29 -9.46 -3.53
N LEU A 80 6.30 -8.13 -3.47
CA LEU A 80 5.59 -7.38 -2.45
C LEU A 80 4.27 -6.90 -3.07
N ASP A 81 3.19 -7.62 -2.79
CA ASP A 81 1.84 -7.26 -3.21
C ASP A 81 1.28 -6.22 -2.23
N PHE A 82 0.94 -5.03 -2.72
CA PHE A 82 0.50 -3.94 -1.86
C PHE A 82 -0.93 -4.12 -1.33
N LYS A 83 -1.77 -4.90 -2.01
CA LYS A 83 -3.10 -5.24 -1.50
C LYS A 83 -3.00 -6.15 -0.29
N ASP A 84 -2.06 -7.10 -0.30
CA ASP A 84 -1.80 -7.93 0.88
C ASP A 84 -1.11 -7.13 1.99
N LEU A 85 -0.03 -6.42 1.65
CA LEU A 85 0.78 -5.69 2.63
C LEU A 85 -0.04 -4.67 3.43
N PHE A 86 -0.92 -3.94 2.74
CA PHE A 86 -1.70 -2.87 3.36
C PHE A 86 -3.15 -3.25 3.65
N LYS A 87 -3.53 -4.54 3.58
CA LYS A 87 -4.91 -4.99 3.81
C LYS A 87 -5.92 -4.18 2.98
N MET A 88 -5.77 -4.23 1.66
CA MET A 88 -6.65 -3.56 0.69
C MET A 88 -7.24 -4.55 -0.31
N ARG A 89 -7.53 -5.77 0.14
CA ARG A 89 -8.33 -6.75 -0.60
C ARG A 89 -9.81 -6.39 -0.46
N LYS A 90 -10.64 -7.04 -1.27
CA LYS A 90 -12.11 -6.83 -1.22
C LYS A 90 -12.68 -7.06 0.18
N ALA A 91 -12.22 -8.10 0.87
CA ALA A 91 -12.65 -8.43 2.22
C ALA A 91 -12.36 -7.30 3.24
N ASP A 92 -11.26 -6.58 3.06
CA ASP A 92 -10.89 -5.45 3.92
C ASP A 92 -11.84 -4.26 3.74
N PHE A 93 -12.31 -4.02 2.51
CA PHE A 93 -13.33 -3.00 2.23
C PHE A 93 -14.74 -3.43 2.65
N GLU A 94 -15.06 -4.73 2.58
CA GLU A 94 -16.31 -5.27 3.15
C GLU A 94 -16.34 -5.09 4.67
N LYS A 95 -15.20 -5.29 5.33
CA LYS A 95 -15.00 -5.02 6.75
C LYS A 95 -15.17 -3.55 7.10
N LEU A 96 -14.63 -2.65 6.27
CA LEU A 96 -14.85 -1.21 6.43
C LEU A 96 -16.35 -0.87 6.44
N LYS A 97 -17.14 -1.52 5.57
CA LYS A 97 -18.59 -1.37 5.54
C LYS A 97 -19.27 -1.95 6.78
N SER A 98 -18.88 -3.15 7.24
CA SER A 98 -19.51 -3.78 8.41
C SER A 98 -19.23 -3.05 9.71
N ASP A 99 -17.98 -2.63 9.90
CA ASP A 99 -17.51 -2.16 11.21
C ASP A 99 -17.68 -0.66 11.37
N TYR A 100 -17.67 0.08 10.26
CA TYR A 100 -17.73 1.54 10.25
C TYR A 100 -18.89 2.09 9.41
N GLY A 101 -19.75 1.25 8.84
CA GLY A 101 -20.86 1.70 7.99
C GLY A 101 -20.42 2.42 6.70
N TYR A 102 -19.13 2.36 6.36
CA TYR A 102 -18.57 3.11 5.24
C TYR A 102 -18.40 2.21 4.01
N ASP A 103 -19.31 2.35 3.04
CA ASP A 103 -19.21 1.68 1.75
C ASP A 103 -18.38 2.52 0.76
N ILE A 104 -17.14 2.10 0.51
CA ILE A 104 -16.25 2.78 -0.43
C ILE A 104 -16.76 2.74 -1.87
N TYR A 105 -17.43 1.66 -2.27
CA TYR A 105 -17.92 1.48 -3.64
C TYR A 105 -19.12 2.38 -3.90
N GLU A 106 -20.02 2.55 -2.92
CA GLU A 106 -21.16 3.45 -3.04
C GLU A 106 -20.71 4.92 -3.09
N LYS A 107 -19.81 5.33 -2.19
CA LYS A 107 -19.39 6.73 -2.04
C LYS A 107 -18.44 7.21 -3.14
N ASN A 108 -17.63 6.29 -3.67
CA ASN A 108 -16.48 6.65 -4.50
C ASN A 108 -16.38 5.88 -5.82
N LEU A 109 -17.47 5.29 -6.32
CA LEU A 109 -17.47 4.60 -7.61
C LEU A 109 -16.85 5.46 -8.73
N ASN A 110 -15.93 4.86 -9.49
CA ASN A 110 -15.20 5.48 -10.61
C ASN A 110 -14.36 6.72 -10.23
N LYS A 111 -14.09 6.93 -8.93
CA LYS A 111 -13.22 8.00 -8.47
C LYS A 111 -11.81 7.49 -8.22
N ARG A 112 -10.86 8.42 -8.36
CA ARG A 112 -9.52 8.30 -7.81
C ARG A 112 -9.46 9.09 -6.51
N LEU A 113 -8.95 8.47 -5.46
CA LEU A 113 -8.83 9.06 -4.13
C LEU A 113 -7.40 8.89 -3.62
N GLU A 114 -6.98 9.76 -2.71
CA GLU A 114 -5.78 9.54 -1.92
C GLU A 114 -6.16 8.88 -0.59
N LEU A 115 -5.27 8.03 -0.05
CA LEU A 115 -5.55 7.29 1.19
C LEU A 115 -5.83 8.21 2.38
N ASP A 116 -5.11 9.33 2.49
CA ASP A 116 -5.30 10.33 3.55
C ASP A 116 -6.71 10.94 3.52
N LYS A 117 -7.21 11.26 2.33
CA LYS A 117 -8.58 11.76 2.12
C LYS A 117 -9.62 10.72 2.47
N LEU A 118 -9.40 9.46 2.10
CA LEU A 118 -10.30 8.36 2.48
C LEU A 118 -10.38 8.22 4.01
N ILE A 119 -9.24 8.24 4.69
CA ILE A 119 -9.17 8.17 6.16
C ILE A 119 -9.93 9.35 6.77
N ALA A 120 -9.68 10.58 6.30
CA ALA A 120 -10.36 11.77 6.80
C ALA A 120 -11.90 11.70 6.59
N ASP A 121 -12.35 11.16 5.46
CA ASP A 121 -13.77 10.96 5.18
C ASP A 121 -14.41 9.92 6.12
N ILE A 122 -13.67 8.85 6.47
CA ILE A 122 -14.11 7.85 7.44
C ILE A 122 -14.17 8.45 8.86
N GLU A 123 -13.13 9.18 9.27
CA GLU A 123 -13.10 9.88 10.57
C GLU A 123 -14.29 10.84 10.71
N LYS A 124 -14.57 11.62 9.65
CA LYS A 124 -15.72 12.51 9.61
C LYS A 124 -17.06 11.77 9.62
N HIS A 125 -17.16 10.63 8.94
CA HIS A 125 -18.37 9.81 8.93
C HIS A 125 -18.72 9.27 10.32
N ASN A 126 -17.71 8.83 11.06
CA ASN A 126 -17.88 8.19 12.37
C ASN A 126 -17.85 9.17 13.54
N GLY A 127 -17.37 10.40 13.31
CA GLY A 127 -17.15 11.38 14.37
C GLY A 127 -15.98 11.03 15.29
N GLU A 128 -15.07 10.16 14.86
CA GLU A 128 -13.93 9.67 15.63
C GLU A 128 -12.63 9.87 14.86
N THR A 129 -11.58 10.30 15.55
CA THR A 129 -10.22 10.34 14.99
C THR A 129 -9.55 8.99 15.18
N ILE A 130 -8.92 8.49 14.12
CA ILE A 130 -8.19 7.23 14.15
C ILE A 130 -6.77 7.54 14.60
N SER A 131 -6.34 6.93 15.71
CA SER A 131 -4.95 7.00 16.14
C SER A 131 -4.08 6.04 15.31
N PRO A 132 -2.86 6.45 14.92
CA PRO A 132 -1.93 5.55 14.25
C PRO A 132 -1.50 4.41 15.19
N ILE A 133 -1.07 3.29 14.60
CA ILE A 133 -0.45 2.15 15.30
C ILE A 133 0.94 1.88 14.76
N ASP A 134 1.75 1.17 15.55
CA ASP A 134 3.04 0.67 15.08
C ASP A 134 2.85 -0.43 14.03
N THR A 135 3.76 -0.47 13.06
CA THR A 135 3.78 -1.45 11.98
C THR A 135 5.12 -2.17 11.98
N GLU A 136 5.13 -3.42 11.51
CA GLU A 136 6.36 -4.23 11.39
C GLU A 136 7.34 -3.70 10.31
N PHE A 137 6.86 -2.78 9.48
CA PHE A 137 7.60 -2.11 8.41
C PHE A 137 7.54 -0.59 8.60
N PRO A 138 8.49 0.19 8.04
CA PRO A 138 8.37 1.63 8.04
C PRO A 138 7.14 2.08 7.24
N ALA A 139 6.32 2.92 7.86
CA ALA A 139 5.04 3.36 7.32
C ALA A 139 4.83 4.84 7.60
N THR A 140 4.04 5.50 6.74
CA THR A 140 3.57 6.86 7.03
C THR A 140 2.42 6.83 8.04
N ILE A 141 2.12 7.98 8.66
CA ILE A 141 1.01 8.11 9.62
C ILE A 141 -0.31 7.65 9.00
N GLU A 142 -0.53 7.93 7.72
CA GLU A 142 -1.73 7.53 6.97
C GLU A 142 -1.84 6.02 6.87
N ILE A 143 -0.75 5.32 6.52
CA ILE A 143 -0.74 3.86 6.47
C ILE A 143 -0.95 3.29 7.88
N GLN A 144 -0.32 3.84 8.90
CA GLN A 144 -0.52 3.41 10.29
C GLN A 144 -1.98 3.55 10.73
N LYS A 145 -2.63 4.68 10.42
CA LYS A 145 -4.07 4.87 10.66
C LYS A 145 -4.93 3.88 9.86
N TRP A 146 -4.59 3.63 8.60
CA TRP A 146 -5.28 2.63 7.79
C TRP A 146 -5.17 1.23 8.40
N MET A 147 -3.98 0.83 8.81
CA MET A 147 -3.77 -0.48 9.44
C MET A 147 -4.59 -0.62 10.73
N ARG A 148 -4.75 0.46 11.52
CA ARG A 148 -5.64 0.47 12.69
C ARG A 148 -7.09 0.20 12.33
N LEU A 149 -7.60 0.76 11.24
CA LEU A 149 -8.96 0.48 10.77
C LEU A 149 -9.15 -1.01 10.46
N MET A 150 -8.12 -1.64 9.89
CA MET A 150 -8.17 -3.04 9.44
C MET A 150 -7.87 -4.07 10.54
N GLU A 151 -7.41 -3.65 11.72
CA GLU A 151 -7.18 -4.55 12.87
C GLU A 151 -8.43 -4.89 13.68
N LYS A 152 -9.34 -3.92 13.86
CA LYS A 152 -10.54 -4.06 14.72
C LYS A 152 -11.44 -5.21 14.28
#